data_AF-A0A1E4DPT9-F1
#
_entry.id   AF-A0A1E4DPT9-F1
#
_cell.length_a   1.000
_cell.length_b   1.000
_cell.length_c   1.000
_cell.angle_alpha   90.00
_cell.angle_beta   90.00
_cell.angle_gamma   90.00
#
_symmetry.space_group_name_H-M   'P 1'
#
loop_
_entity.id
_entity.type
_entity.pdbx_description
1 polymer ?
#
loop_
_entity_poly.entity_id
_entity_poly.type
_entity_poly.pdbx_seq_one_letter_code
_entity_poly.pdbx_strand_id
1 'polypeptide(L)'
;MKEVITSPSLVERRLKSDGAKPLPRGLSDLAGWLFAVNADRWRRRAQFYERHRDYFPRVASSPFVDRCRELEAASRQIAEVLFAMPPRVDLVPVQVSVSRVK
;
A
#
# COMPACT_ATOMS: atom_id res chain seq x y z
N MET A 1 26.61 32.18 -0.53
CA MET A 1 25.61 31.15 -0.90
C MET A 1 26.21 29.80 -0.53
N LYS A 2 25.58 28.99 0.33
CA LYS A 2 26.09 27.68 0.75
C LYS A 2 25.27 26.59 0.07
N GLU A 3 25.95 25.73 -0.66
CA GLU A 3 25.33 24.63 -1.40
C GLU A 3 24.74 23.60 -0.44
N VAL A 4 23.45 23.34 -0.61
CA VAL A 4 22.70 22.33 0.13
C VAL A 4 22.80 21.04 -0.67
N ILE A 5 23.64 20.11 -0.21
CA ILE A 5 23.71 18.76 -0.77
C ILE A 5 22.63 17.94 -0.06
N THR A 6 21.48 17.76 -0.71
CA THR A 6 20.41 16.86 -0.28
C THR A 6 20.82 15.41 -0.56
N SER A 7 21.27 14.68 0.46
CA SER A 7 21.42 13.22 0.41
C SER A 7 20.20 12.55 1.04
N PRO A 8 19.48 11.66 0.34
CA PRO A 8 18.38 10.90 0.94
C PRO A 8 18.94 9.83 1.88
N SER A 9 18.76 10.00 3.19
CA SER A 9 19.06 8.95 4.17
C SER A 9 17.80 8.12 4.47
N LEU A 10 17.83 6.84 4.12
CA LEU A 10 16.82 5.86 4.53
C LEU A 10 17.01 5.56 6.02
N VAL A 11 16.13 6.07 6.88
CA VAL A 11 16.11 5.71 8.30
C VAL A 11 15.24 4.48 8.49
N GLU A 12 15.86 3.30 8.62
CA GLU A 12 15.20 2.09 9.08
C GLU A 12 14.85 2.22 10.57
N ARG A 13 13.61 2.57 10.87
CA ARG A 13 13.09 2.46 12.23
C ARG A 13 12.83 0.98 12.51
N ARG A 14 13.80 0.30 13.15
CA ARG A 14 13.67 -1.06 13.70
C ARG A 14 12.37 -1.19 14.51
N LEU A 15 11.38 -1.86 13.95
CA LEU A 15 10.35 -2.57 14.72
C LEU A 15 10.64 -4.05 14.56
N LYS A 16 11.04 -4.67 15.67
CA LYS A 16 11.29 -6.10 15.79
C LYS A 16 10.06 -6.88 15.28
N SER A 17 10.18 -7.49 14.11
CA SER A 17 9.35 -8.63 13.72
C SER A 17 10.20 -9.86 13.97
N ASP A 18 10.13 -10.38 15.18
CA ASP A 18 10.77 -11.62 15.56
C ASP A 18 9.82 -12.78 15.21
N GLY A 19 10.36 -13.77 14.50
CA GLY A 19 9.90 -15.16 14.50
C GLY A 19 8.46 -15.48 14.13
N ALA A 20 8.17 -15.58 12.83
CA ALA A 20 7.31 -16.66 12.35
C ALA A 20 7.84 -17.15 10.99
N LYS A 21 8.73 -18.15 11.04
CA LYS A 21 9.08 -18.93 9.84
C LYS A 21 7.86 -19.78 9.41
N PRO A 22 7.74 -20.06 8.11
CA PRO A 22 6.47 -20.37 7.45
C PRO A 22 6.06 -21.84 7.59
N LEU A 23 4.75 -22.08 7.77
CA LEU A 23 4.10 -23.40 7.75
C LEU A 23 2.66 -23.22 7.23
N PRO A 24 2.09 -24.07 6.35
CA PRO A 24 2.63 -24.75 5.17
C PRO A 24 1.98 -24.22 3.86
N ARG A 25 2.62 -23.23 3.22
CA ARG A 25 3.05 -23.09 1.81
C ARG A 25 2.21 -23.43 0.57
N GLY A 26 1.00 -23.96 0.66
CA GLY A 26 0.27 -24.40 -0.54
C GLY A 26 -0.82 -23.46 -1.00
N LEU A 27 -1.95 -23.51 -0.28
CA LEU A 27 -3.23 -22.95 -0.73
C LEU A 27 -3.67 -21.73 0.09
N SER A 28 -3.40 -21.70 1.40
CA SER A 28 -3.71 -20.54 2.24
C SER A 28 -2.85 -19.34 1.86
N ASP A 29 -1.56 -19.54 1.62
CA ASP A 29 -0.67 -18.48 1.13
C ASP A 29 -1.08 -18.00 -0.27
N LEU A 30 -1.53 -18.92 -1.13
CA LEU A 30 -2.05 -18.59 -2.46
C LEU A 30 -3.35 -17.78 -2.36
N ALA A 31 -4.27 -18.17 -1.49
CA ALA A 31 -5.51 -17.45 -1.26
C ALA A 31 -5.23 -16.05 -0.70
N GLY A 32 -4.38 -15.94 0.33
CA GLY A 32 -3.92 -14.65 0.85
C GLY A 32 -3.28 -13.77 -0.22
N TRP A 33 -2.44 -14.35 -1.08
CA TRP A 33 -1.85 -13.66 -2.22
C TRP A 33 -2.89 -13.22 -3.26
N LEU A 34 -3.87 -14.06 -3.59
CA LEU A 34 -4.96 -13.72 -4.51
C LEU A 34 -5.79 -12.56 -3.98
N PHE A 35 -6.10 -12.54 -2.67
CA PHE A 35 -6.78 -11.42 -2.04
C PHE A 35 -5.93 -10.14 -2.07
N ALA A 36 -4.61 -10.24 -1.83
CA ALA A 36 -3.71 -9.11 -1.96
C ALA A 36 -3.64 -8.57 -3.42
N VAL A 37 -3.56 -9.45 -4.41
CA VAL A 37 -3.57 -9.07 -5.83
C VAL A 37 -4.90 -8.45 -6.25
N ASN A 38 -6.02 -8.98 -5.76
CA ASN A 38 -7.33 -8.39 -5.98
C ASN A 38 -7.44 -7.00 -5.35
N ALA A 39 -6.93 -6.82 -4.13
CA ALA A 39 -6.87 -5.50 -3.50
C ALA A 39 -6.08 -4.51 -4.37
N ASP A 40 -4.91 -4.89 -4.88
CA ASP A 40 -4.12 -4.04 -5.79
C ASP A 40 -4.83 -3.73 -7.11
N ARG A 41 -5.59 -4.69 -7.63
CA ARG A 41 -6.36 -4.51 -8.87
C ARG A 41 -7.44 -3.47 -8.66
N TRP A 42 -8.18 -3.57 -7.56
CA TRP A 42 -9.22 -2.60 -7.21
C TRP A 42 -8.64 -1.22 -6.93
N ARG A 43 -7.52 -1.14 -6.21
CA ARG A 43 -6.76 0.09 -5.97
C ARG A 43 -6.39 0.78 -7.29
N ARG A 44 -5.73 0.05 -8.20
CA ARG A 44 -5.30 0.58 -9.50
C ARG A 44 -6.48 1.04 -10.34
N ARG A 45 -7.58 0.30 -10.30
CA ARG A 45 -8.80 0.66 -11.03
C ARG A 45 -9.44 1.94 -10.50
N ALA A 46 -9.55 2.09 -9.18
CA ALA A 46 -10.04 3.32 -8.57
C ALA A 46 -9.15 4.52 -8.94
N GLN A 47 -7.83 4.38 -8.75
CA GLN A 47 -6.85 5.41 -9.12
C GLN A 47 -6.90 5.79 -10.60
N PHE A 48 -7.11 4.82 -11.49
CA PHE A 48 -7.22 5.07 -12.92
C PHE A 48 -8.39 6.01 -13.25
N TYR A 49 -9.58 5.73 -12.71
CA TYR A 49 -10.77 6.55 -12.98
C TYR A 49 -10.74 7.89 -12.24
N GLU A 50 -10.13 7.96 -11.06
CA GLU A 50 -9.86 9.22 -10.37
C GLU A 50 -8.94 10.12 -11.21
N ARG A 51 -7.87 9.55 -11.78
CA ARG A 51 -6.88 10.30 -12.59
C ARG A 51 -7.41 10.70 -13.97
N HIS A 52 -8.28 9.89 -14.57
CA HIS A 52 -8.86 10.14 -15.89
C HIS A 52 -10.34 10.55 -15.81
N ARG A 53 -10.70 11.29 -14.74
CA ARG A 53 -12.07 11.75 -14.50
C ARG A 53 -12.66 12.51 -15.68
N ASP A 54 -11.83 13.29 -16.37
CA ASP A 54 -12.25 14.11 -17.52
C ASP A 54 -12.60 13.26 -18.76
N TYR A 55 -11.95 12.11 -18.93
CA TYR A 55 -12.23 11.17 -20.02
C TYR A 55 -13.44 10.28 -19.74
N PHE A 56 -13.69 9.97 -18.46
CA PHE A 56 -14.77 9.08 -18.02
C PHE A 56 -15.66 9.71 -16.95
N PRO A 57 -16.30 10.86 -17.23
CA PRO A 57 -16.99 11.65 -16.20
C PRO A 57 -18.13 10.87 -15.55
N ARG A 58 -18.90 10.10 -16.34
CA ARG A 58 -20.02 9.29 -15.84
C ARG A 58 -19.60 8.20 -14.86
N VAL A 59 -18.44 7.58 -15.09
CA VAL A 59 -17.93 6.50 -14.23
C VAL A 59 -17.35 7.09 -12.96
N ALA A 60 -16.56 8.15 -13.08
CA ALA A 60 -15.90 8.81 -11.95
C ALA A 60 -16.88 9.60 -11.04
N SER A 61 -18.03 10.03 -11.56
CA SER A 61 -19.10 10.65 -10.76
C SER A 61 -20.08 9.63 -10.17
N SER A 62 -19.96 8.36 -10.53
CA SER A 62 -20.83 7.29 -10.01
C SER A 62 -20.22 6.63 -8.77
N PRO A 63 -21.02 5.87 -7.99
CA PRO A 63 -20.53 5.07 -6.85
C PRO A 63 -19.55 3.95 -7.24
N PHE A 64 -19.14 3.87 -8.51
CA PHE A 64 -18.24 2.83 -8.99
C PHE A 64 -16.84 2.94 -8.37
N VAL A 65 -16.30 4.16 -8.26
CA VAL A 65 -14.97 4.38 -7.68
C VAL A 65 -14.98 4.03 -6.20
N ASP A 66 -16.00 4.47 -5.47
CA ASP A 66 -16.17 4.17 -4.04
C ASP A 66 -16.29 2.66 -3.81
N ARG A 67 -17.08 1.95 -4.62
CA ARG A 67 -17.16 0.48 -4.55
C ARG A 67 -15.82 -0.20 -4.85
N CYS A 68 -15.01 0.34 -5.76
CA CYS A 68 -13.67 -0.19 -5.96
C CYS A 68 -12.80 -0.01 -4.70
N ARG A 69 -12.93 1.12 -3.98
CA ARG A 69 -12.22 1.34 -2.71
C ARG A 69 -12.71 0.42 -1.60
N GLU A 70 -14.01 0.19 -1.51
CA GLU A 70 -14.60 -0.78 -0.57
C GLU A 70 -14.08 -2.20 -0.84
N LEU A 71 -14.04 -2.62 -2.11
CA LEU A 71 -13.51 -3.94 -2.50
C LEU A 71 -12.00 -4.07 -2.27
N GLU A 72 -11.24 -2.99 -2.47
CA GLU A 72 -9.82 -2.92 -2.08
C GLU A 72 -9.67 -3.19 -0.58
N ALA A 73 -10.41 -2.45 0.25
CA ALA A 73 -10.33 -2.54 1.70
C ALA A 73 -10.75 -3.92 2.20
N ALA A 74 -11.87 -4.45 1.72
CA ALA A 74 -12.36 -5.78 2.09
C ALA A 74 -11.37 -6.88 1.70
N SER A 75 -10.82 -6.83 0.48
CA SER A 75 -9.85 -7.82 0.01
C SER A 75 -8.55 -7.77 0.84
N ARG A 76 -8.08 -6.57 1.19
CA ARG A 76 -6.88 -6.39 2.03
C ARG A 76 -7.13 -6.89 3.45
N GLN A 77 -8.26 -6.55 4.05
CA GLN A 77 -8.64 -7.01 5.38
C GLN A 77 -8.71 -8.54 5.45
N ILE A 78 -9.29 -9.18 4.43
CA ILE A 78 -9.33 -10.65 4.33
C ILE A 78 -7.91 -11.23 4.26
N ALA A 79 -7.03 -10.66 3.43
CA ALA A 79 -5.64 -11.10 3.33
C ALA A 79 -4.90 -11.00 4.67
N GLU A 80 -5.05 -9.88 5.37
CA GLU A 80 -4.38 -9.61 6.64
C GLU A 80 -4.93 -10.47 7.79
N VAL A 81 -6.26 -10.54 7.95
CA VAL A 81 -6.89 -11.20 9.09
C VAL A 81 -6.94 -12.71 8.93
N LEU A 82 -7.34 -13.22 7.75
CA LEU A 82 -7.54 -14.66 7.55
C LEU A 82 -6.27 -15.40 7.15
N PHE A 83 -5.31 -14.72 6.52
CA PHE A 83 -4.09 -15.34 6.00
C PHE A 83 -2.81 -14.81 6.66
N ALA A 84 -2.93 -13.99 7.71
CA ALA A 84 -1.81 -13.37 8.43
C ALA A 84 -0.81 -12.68 7.49
N MET A 85 -1.27 -12.18 6.34
CA MET A 85 -0.42 -11.49 5.39
C MET A 85 0.05 -10.17 6.01
N PRO A 86 1.34 -9.82 5.90
CA PRO A 86 1.83 -8.57 6.44
C PRO A 86 1.12 -7.40 5.73
N PRO A 87 0.71 -6.36 6.47
CA PRO A 87 0.09 -5.19 5.87
C PRO A 87 1.07 -4.54 4.90
N ARG A 88 0.59 -4.17 3.71
CA ARG A 88 1.41 -3.44 2.75
C ARG A 88 1.54 -2.00 3.18
N VAL A 89 2.67 -1.69 3.80
CA VAL A 89 3.08 -0.32 4.11
C VAL A 89 3.79 0.24 2.89
N ASP A 90 3.11 1.13 2.16
CA ASP A 90 3.78 1.92 1.12
C ASP A 90 4.79 2.83 1.83
N LEU A 91 6.08 2.56 1.65
CA LEU A 91 7.15 3.40 2.19
C LEU A 91 7.15 4.73 1.43
N VAL A 92 6.59 5.76 2.05
CA VAL A 92 6.63 7.12 1.51
C VAL A 92 7.91 7.81 2.01
N PRO A 93 8.70 8.46 1.14
CA PRO A 93 9.86 9.23 1.58
C PRO A 93 9.42 10.36 2.52
N VAL A 94 9.84 10.28 3.79
CA VAL A 94 9.63 11.34 4.77
C VAL A 94 10.83 12.28 4.70
N GLN A 95 10.58 13.57 4.44
CA GLN A 95 11.61 14.59 4.57
C GLN A 95 11.88 14.83 6.05
N VAL A 96 13.03 14.36 6.55
CA VAL A 96 13.48 14.63 7.91
C VAL A 96 14.46 15.80 7.88
N SER A 97 14.10 16.92 8.51
CA SER A 97 15.00 18.05 8.71
C SER A 97 15.88 17.79 9.93
N VAL A 98 17.17 17.53 9.69
CA VAL A 98 18.15 17.36 10.77
C VAL A 98 18.80 18.71 11.04
N SER A 99 18.40 19.37 12.13
CA SER A 99 19.07 20.57 12.63
C SER A 99 20.45 20.16 13.18
N ARG A 100 21.53 20.56 12.49
CA ARG A 100 22.89 20.32 12.98
C ARG A 100 23.13 21.23 14.20
N VAL A 101 23.16 20.65 15.39
CA VAL A 101 23.60 21.34 16.61
C VAL A 101 25.11 21.61 16.46
N LYS A 102 25.50 22.87 16.69
CA LYS A 102 26.89 23.35 16.61
C LYS A 102 27.71 22.84 17.78
#